data_AF-A0AAN1SHT2-F1
#
_entry.id   AF-A0AAN1SHT2-F1
#
_cell.length_a   1.000
_cell.length_b   1.000
_cell.length_c   1.000
_cell.angle_alpha   90.00
_cell.angle_beta   90.00
_cell.angle_gamma   90.00
#
_symmetry.space_group_name_H-M   'P 1'
#
loop_
_entity.id
_entity.type
_entity.pdbx_description
1 polymer ?
#
loop_
_entity_poly.entity_id
_entity_poly.type
_entity_poly.pdbx_seq_one_letter_code
_entity_poly.pdbx_strand_id
1 'polypeptide(L)'
;MEKRNSFMTQFSILAISLFLTSATSINGALPQMQNELEMNNFVTELVATMPALAVVIFVILSSFIAEKIGTKRTIQTGLILVGIGGAAPIILPNYQLILISRFILGAGFGLFNSLAVSIINMLYRDEHKKRADLLGFRGSSENIGNTLMTLLAGVLLAFGWRLSFGVYLLAFPILILFTIFVPEIKEEETNSENQVSTEVGKLELPVYVLALFALFLVMTFIAFGIRFPAMATSLKGPNFNASTYLAMHPLIGIIAGAIFGPLNRILKEKCLYLGMGLLIISCFMVSNAQNSFPMLVIGYLISGIPGALILPFIYNALNDYASKDKMNAATSIIVIGCNVGNFIAPFSLQFFQFLSGSSSIFAPFTAIGITLFIIIIILMIGSRRSANSVAKR
;
A
#
# COMPACT_ATOMS: atom_id res chain seq x y z
N MET A 1 -1.80 9.85 34.31
CA MET A 1 -2.67 8.78 33.75
C MET A 1 -3.81 9.34 32.89
N GLU A 2 -4.47 10.44 33.25
CA GLU A 2 -5.62 11.01 32.48
C GLU A 2 -5.32 11.39 31.02
N LYS A 3 -4.15 11.96 30.69
CA LYS A 3 -3.80 12.31 29.29
C LYS A 3 -3.56 11.10 28.38
N ARG A 4 -3.27 9.91 28.92
CA ARG A 4 -2.91 8.71 28.13
C ARG A 4 -4.14 8.04 27.50
N ASN A 5 -5.30 8.20 28.12
CA ASN A 5 -6.57 7.55 27.76
C ASN A 5 -7.63 8.49 27.16
N SER A 6 -7.26 9.74 26.85
CA SER A 6 -8.19 10.67 26.20
C SER A 6 -8.52 10.24 24.77
N PHE A 7 -9.77 10.44 24.37
CA PHE A 7 -10.24 10.29 22.99
C PHE A 7 -9.35 11.06 22.00
N MET A 8 -8.85 12.23 22.38
CA MET A 8 -7.96 13.04 21.54
C MET A 8 -6.60 12.38 21.28
N THR A 9 -6.08 11.59 22.23
CA THR A 9 -4.84 10.83 22.06
C THR A 9 -5.04 9.71 21.04
N GLN A 10 -6.15 8.98 21.15
CA GLN A 10 -6.52 7.93 20.19
C GLN A 10 -6.71 8.51 18.79
N PHE A 11 -7.48 9.60 18.69
CA PHE A 11 -7.70 10.29 17.42
C PHE A 11 -6.39 10.77 16.80
N SER A 12 -5.47 11.32 17.59
CA SER A 12 -4.17 11.80 17.08
C SER A 12 -3.29 10.66 16.55
N ILE A 13 -3.32 9.48 17.21
CA ILE A 13 -2.59 8.29 16.73
C ILE A 13 -3.22 7.76 15.43
N LEU A 14 -4.55 7.70 15.36
CA LEU A 14 -5.27 7.28 14.17
C LEU A 14 -5.14 8.29 13.02
N ALA A 15 -4.98 9.57 13.32
CA ALA A 15 -4.77 10.63 12.32
C ALA A 15 -3.48 10.43 11.51
N ILE A 16 -2.41 9.95 12.16
CA ILE A 16 -1.19 9.56 11.43
C ILE A 16 -1.48 8.39 10.47
N SER A 17 -2.30 7.44 10.92
CA SER A 17 -2.70 6.27 10.11
C SER A 17 -3.58 6.66 8.92
N LEU A 18 -4.49 7.63 9.09
CA LEU A 18 -5.25 8.24 7.99
C LEU A 18 -4.34 8.83 6.90
N PHE A 19 -3.14 9.24 7.25
CA PHE A 19 -2.23 9.90 6.31
C PHE A 19 -1.25 8.95 5.63
N LEU A 20 -0.95 7.82 6.26
CA LEU A 20 0.16 6.91 5.95
C LEU A 20 0.15 6.35 4.51
N THR A 21 -1.02 6.12 3.94
CA THR A 21 -1.22 5.50 2.62
C THR A 21 -1.47 6.50 1.50
N SER A 22 -1.41 7.81 1.79
CA SER A 22 -1.75 8.89 0.85
C SER A 22 -0.70 9.14 -0.24
N ALA A 23 0.36 8.34 -0.32
CA ALA A 23 1.38 8.47 -1.35
C ALA A 23 0.79 8.38 -2.77
N THR A 24 -0.20 7.51 -2.99
CA THR A 24 -0.84 7.30 -4.29
C THR A 24 -2.01 8.25 -4.57
N SER A 25 -2.37 9.13 -3.62
CA SER A 25 -3.53 10.03 -3.76
C SER A 25 -3.38 11.05 -4.90
N ILE A 26 -2.15 11.33 -5.35
CA ILE A 26 -1.87 12.21 -6.49
C ILE A 26 -1.94 11.50 -7.84
N ASN A 27 -2.23 10.19 -7.89
CA ASN A 27 -2.20 9.42 -9.15
C ASN A 27 -3.12 10.02 -10.24
N GLY A 28 -4.26 10.61 -9.85
CA GLY A 28 -5.17 11.26 -10.79
C GLY A 28 -4.55 12.47 -11.52
N ALA A 29 -3.51 13.07 -10.94
CA ALA A 29 -2.79 14.22 -11.51
C ALA A 29 -1.68 13.82 -12.48
N LEU A 30 -1.27 12.54 -12.51
CA LEU A 30 -0.16 12.05 -13.32
C LEU A 30 -0.30 12.36 -14.82
N PRO A 31 -1.47 12.22 -15.47
CA PRO A 31 -1.59 12.56 -16.90
C PRO A 31 -1.32 14.04 -17.19
N GLN A 32 -1.74 14.96 -16.31
CA GLN A 32 -1.45 16.39 -16.48
C GLN A 32 0.03 16.69 -16.27
N MET A 33 0.65 16.09 -15.24
CA MET A 33 2.09 16.20 -15.00
C MET A 33 2.90 15.69 -16.19
N GLN A 34 2.48 14.55 -16.76
CA GLN A 34 3.14 13.94 -17.89
C GLN A 34 3.17 14.87 -19.11
N ASN A 35 2.04 15.52 -19.39
CA ASN A 35 1.91 16.45 -20.51
C ASN A 35 2.73 17.74 -20.27
N GLU A 36 2.56 18.39 -19.11
CA GLU A 36 3.21 19.67 -18.84
C GLU A 36 4.73 19.57 -18.64
N LEU A 37 5.22 18.45 -18.08
CA LEU A 37 6.65 18.22 -17.83
C LEU A 37 7.32 17.35 -18.91
N GLU A 38 6.61 17.06 -20.01
CA GLU A 38 7.06 16.26 -21.15
C GLU A 38 7.68 14.90 -20.73
N MET A 39 7.09 14.26 -19.72
CA MET A 39 7.61 13.04 -19.14
C MET A 39 7.22 11.81 -19.99
N ASN A 40 8.10 10.82 -20.06
CA ASN A 40 7.71 9.51 -20.59
C ASN A 40 6.85 8.74 -19.55
N ASN A 41 6.17 7.68 -20.01
CA ASN A 41 5.31 6.86 -19.14
C ASN A 41 6.07 6.33 -17.92
N PHE A 42 7.28 5.80 -18.12
CA PHE A 42 8.08 5.21 -17.05
C PHE A 42 8.40 6.21 -15.94
N VAL A 43 8.86 7.42 -16.27
CA VAL A 43 9.19 8.45 -15.28
C VAL A 43 7.91 8.93 -14.57
N THR A 44 6.80 9.04 -15.29
CA THR A 44 5.49 9.41 -14.71
C THR A 44 5.04 8.39 -13.66
N GLU A 45 5.13 7.11 -13.99
CA GLU A 45 4.82 6.01 -13.09
C GLU A 45 5.79 5.97 -11.90
N LEU A 46 7.07 6.29 -12.13
CA LEU A 46 8.09 6.33 -11.08
C LEU A 46 7.83 7.45 -10.05
N VAL A 47 7.25 8.59 -10.44
CA VAL A 47 6.83 9.64 -9.49
C VAL A 47 5.82 9.10 -8.46
N ALA A 48 4.94 8.21 -8.88
CA ALA A 48 3.95 7.59 -8.00
C ALA A 48 4.58 6.58 -7.03
N THR A 49 5.58 5.80 -7.46
CA THR A 49 6.14 4.70 -6.66
C THR A 49 7.46 5.01 -5.95
N MET A 50 8.14 6.11 -6.30
CA MET A 50 9.37 6.53 -5.63
C MET A 50 9.26 6.61 -4.09
N PRO A 51 8.13 7.07 -3.49
CA PRO A 51 7.99 7.04 -2.04
C PRO A 51 8.11 5.63 -1.44
N ALA A 52 7.66 4.59 -2.16
CA ALA A 52 7.71 3.21 -1.66
C ALA A 52 9.15 2.73 -1.45
N LEU A 53 10.09 3.12 -2.33
CA LEU A 53 11.51 2.83 -2.16
C LEU A 53 12.05 3.43 -0.86
N ALA A 54 11.76 4.71 -0.63
CA ALA A 54 12.20 5.39 0.58
C ALA A 54 11.53 4.80 1.83
N VAL A 55 10.25 4.40 1.76
CA VAL A 55 9.58 3.72 2.87
C VAL A 55 10.33 2.46 3.29
N VAL A 56 10.77 1.60 2.35
CA VAL A 56 11.55 0.39 2.68
C VAL A 56 12.81 0.73 3.48
N ILE A 57 13.58 1.72 3.00
CA ILE A 57 14.84 2.12 3.61
C ILE A 57 14.59 2.71 5.00
N PHE A 58 13.66 3.65 5.11
CA PHE A 58 13.43 4.41 6.33
C PHE A 58 12.61 3.65 7.38
N VAL A 59 11.82 2.64 7.01
CA VAL A 59 11.22 1.72 7.98
C VAL A 59 12.31 0.98 8.75
N ILE A 60 13.37 0.51 8.06
CA ILE A 60 14.49 -0.17 8.73
C ILE A 60 15.28 0.83 9.59
N LEU A 61 15.50 2.04 9.10
CA LEU A 61 16.23 3.07 9.86
C LEU A 61 15.42 3.66 11.02
N SER A 62 14.10 3.55 11.00
CA SER A 62 13.20 4.18 11.98
C SER A 62 13.48 3.75 13.42
N SER A 63 13.82 2.48 13.66
CA SER A 63 14.13 1.94 14.98
C SER A 63 15.41 2.56 15.53
N PHE A 64 16.49 2.56 14.75
CA PHE A 64 17.78 3.16 15.12
C PHE A 64 17.68 4.67 15.39
N ILE A 65 16.81 5.36 14.65
CA ILE A 65 16.57 6.79 14.88
C ILE A 65 15.75 6.97 16.16
N ALA A 66 14.70 6.17 16.36
CA ALA A 66 13.88 6.20 17.57
C ALA A 66 14.66 5.87 18.84
N GLU A 67 15.67 5.02 18.79
CA GLU A 67 16.59 4.76 19.91
C GLU A 67 17.43 5.99 20.28
N LYS A 68 17.73 6.88 19.32
CA LYS A 68 18.59 8.07 19.57
C LYS A 68 17.82 9.31 19.97
N ILE A 69 16.65 9.54 19.38
CA ILE A 69 15.87 10.76 19.58
C ILE A 69 14.49 10.53 20.22
N GLY A 70 14.13 9.28 20.51
CA GLY A 70 12.85 8.88 21.05
C GLY A 70 11.75 8.71 19.98
N THR A 71 10.83 7.76 20.22
CA THR A 71 9.74 7.42 19.28
C THR A 71 8.89 8.62 18.88
N LYS A 72 8.49 9.45 19.84
CA LYS A 72 7.63 10.62 19.57
C LYS A 72 8.31 11.60 18.61
N ARG A 73 9.61 11.89 18.80
CA ARG A 73 10.36 12.84 17.95
C ARG A 73 10.66 12.28 16.58
N THR A 74 10.88 10.96 16.46
CA THR A 74 11.01 10.31 15.15
C THR A 74 9.73 10.44 14.33
N ILE A 75 8.57 10.25 14.96
CA ILE A 75 7.28 10.45 14.28
C ILE A 75 7.08 11.91 13.87
N GLN A 76 7.39 12.86 14.76
CA GLN A 76 7.30 14.29 14.45
C GLN A 76 8.20 14.66 13.26
N THR A 77 9.45 14.18 13.26
CA THR A 77 10.39 14.34 12.13
C THR A 77 9.79 13.78 10.84
N GLY A 78 9.21 12.57 10.90
CA GLY A 78 8.55 11.96 9.74
C GLY A 78 7.39 12.80 9.20
N LEU A 79 6.52 13.33 10.07
CA LEU A 79 5.42 14.21 9.66
C LEU A 79 5.92 15.52 9.03
N ILE A 80 7.01 16.11 9.54
CA ILE A 80 7.65 17.29 8.93
C ILE A 80 8.16 16.96 7.52
N LEU A 81 8.86 15.83 7.36
CA LEU A 81 9.36 15.39 6.06
C LEU A 81 8.23 15.14 5.06
N VAL A 82 7.13 14.54 5.52
CA VAL A 82 5.93 14.34 4.70
C VAL A 82 5.32 15.67 4.26
N GLY A 83 5.17 16.63 5.18
CA GLY A 83 4.62 17.94 4.87
C GLY A 83 5.46 18.72 3.87
N ILE A 84 6.78 18.78 4.09
CA ILE A 84 7.71 19.51 3.21
C ILE A 84 7.90 18.77 1.88
N GLY A 85 8.29 17.49 1.90
CA GLY A 85 8.59 16.72 0.69
C GLY A 85 7.35 16.44 -0.16
N GLY A 86 6.21 16.23 0.48
CA GLY A 86 4.94 16.04 -0.20
C GLY A 86 4.39 17.31 -0.84
N ALA A 87 4.49 18.47 -0.19
CA ALA A 87 3.98 19.73 -0.73
C ALA A 87 4.97 20.47 -1.65
N ALA A 88 6.27 20.14 -1.61
CA ALA A 88 7.28 20.78 -2.45
C ALA A 88 6.91 20.83 -3.95
N PRO A 89 6.32 19.80 -4.59
CA PRO A 89 5.92 19.85 -6.00
C PRO A 89 4.95 20.96 -6.39
N ILE A 90 4.32 21.65 -5.42
CA ILE A 90 3.51 22.85 -5.68
C ILE A 90 4.35 23.94 -6.39
N ILE A 91 5.65 24.04 -6.05
CA ILE A 91 6.54 25.09 -6.55
C ILE A 91 7.70 24.56 -7.40
N LEU A 92 7.88 23.24 -7.48
CA LEU A 92 9.02 22.66 -8.21
C LEU A 92 8.79 22.72 -9.72
N PRO A 93 9.79 23.17 -10.50
CA PRO A 93 9.64 23.41 -11.93
C PRO A 93 9.87 22.17 -12.81
N ASN A 94 10.55 21.13 -12.31
CA ASN A 94 10.96 19.99 -13.11
C ASN A 94 10.73 18.66 -12.38
N TYR A 95 10.63 17.58 -13.15
CA TYR A 95 10.30 16.25 -12.62
C TYR A 95 11.43 15.63 -11.79
N GLN A 96 12.69 16.00 -12.02
CA GLN A 96 13.83 15.47 -11.27
C GLN A 96 13.77 15.91 -9.80
N LEU A 97 13.47 17.19 -9.56
CA LEU A 97 13.26 17.71 -8.21
C LEU A 97 12.01 17.10 -7.56
N ILE A 98 10.96 16.87 -8.34
CA ILE A 98 9.76 16.16 -7.85
C ILE A 98 10.15 14.76 -7.39
N LEU A 99 10.92 13.98 -8.15
CA LEU A 99 11.37 12.65 -7.72
C LEU A 99 12.12 12.68 -6.37
N ILE A 100 13.00 13.66 -6.17
CA ILE A 100 13.69 13.87 -4.89
C ILE A 100 12.68 14.17 -3.78
N SER A 101 11.69 15.04 -4.05
CA SER A 101 10.65 15.37 -3.08
C SER A 101 9.78 14.16 -2.73
N ARG A 102 9.49 13.29 -3.71
CA ARG A 102 8.77 12.02 -3.52
C ARG A 102 9.57 11.03 -2.67
N PHE A 103 10.90 11.01 -2.83
CA PHE A 103 11.77 10.23 -1.96
C PHE A 103 11.73 10.77 -0.52
N ILE A 104 11.80 12.10 -0.33
CA ILE A 104 11.68 12.74 1.00
C ILE A 104 10.32 12.42 1.65
N LEU A 105 9.23 12.49 0.89
CA LEU A 105 7.90 12.09 1.35
C LEU A 105 7.88 10.64 1.85
N GLY A 106 8.44 9.72 1.05
CA GLY A 106 8.52 8.31 1.44
C GLY A 106 9.42 8.05 2.65
N ALA A 107 10.50 8.82 2.80
CA ALA A 107 11.34 8.79 3.99
C ALA A 107 10.53 9.17 5.24
N GLY A 108 9.73 10.23 5.13
CA GLY A 108 8.82 10.65 6.20
C GLY A 108 7.81 9.56 6.59
N PHE A 109 7.13 8.95 5.60
CA PHE A 109 6.23 7.82 5.85
C PHE A 109 6.96 6.64 6.50
N GLY A 110 8.16 6.31 6.01
CA GLY A 110 8.96 5.20 6.53
C GLY A 110 9.34 5.38 8.01
N LEU A 111 9.63 6.62 8.44
CA LEU A 111 9.99 6.92 9.83
C LEU A 111 8.86 6.65 10.83
N PHE A 112 7.59 6.90 10.47
CA PHE A 112 6.48 6.74 11.43
C PHE A 112 5.59 5.52 11.17
N ASN A 113 5.72 4.82 10.05
CA ASN A 113 4.89 3.66 9.74
C ASN A 113 4.97 2.56 10.82
N SER A 114 6.20 2.10 11.09
CA SER A 114 6.53 1.10 12.11
C SER A 114 6.20 1.60 13.52
N LEU A 115 6.50 2.87 13.78
CA LEU A 115 6.34 3.49 15.10
C LEU A 115 4.87 3.75 15.44
N ALA A 116 3.97 3.88 14.46
CA ALA A 116 2.53 4.02 14.71
C ALA A 116 1.96 2.79 15.43
N VAL A 117 2.40 1.58 15.04
CA VAL A 117 2.02 0.33 15.71
C VAL A 117 2.66 0.27 17.10
N SER A 118 3.95 0.61 17.18
CA SER A 118 4.72 0.60 18.43
C SER A 118 4.09 1.52 19.49
N ILE A 119 3.68 2.74 19.14
CA ILE A 119 3.02 3.67 20.07
C ILE A 119 1.69 3.12 20.61
N ILE A 120 0.87 2.46 19.78
CA ILE A 120 -0.36 1.83 20.25
C ILE A 120 -0.03 0.73 21.27
N ASN A 121 0.97 -0.10 20.97
CA ASN A 121 1.38 -1.18 21.86
C ASN A 121 1.94 -0.66 23.19
N MET A 122 2.74 0.40 23.17
CA MET A 122 3.32 1.00 24.38
C MET A 122 2.25 1.71 25.23
N LEU A 123 1.40 2.56 24.63
CA LEU A 123 0.42 3.34 25.39
C LEU A 123 -0.70 2.48 26.00
N TYR A 124 -1.04 1.36 25.37
CA TYR A 124 -2.14 0.47 25.76
C TYR A 124 -1.67 -0.94 26.12
N ARG A 125 -0.44 -1.08 26.62
CA ARG A 125 0.18 -2.38 26.98
C ARG A 125 -0.71 -3.25 27.87
N ASP A 126 -1.31 -2.65 28.89
CA ASP A 126 -2.14 -3.35 29.88
C ASP A 126 -3.63 -3.45 29.46
N GLU A 127 -4.01 -2.81 28.34
CA GLU A 127 -5.40 -2.75 27.85
C GLU A 127 -5.56 -3.60 26.57
N HIS A 128 -5.39 -4.92 26.66
CA HIS A 128 -5.38 -5.85 25.52
C HIS A 128 -6.52 -5.65 24.51
N LYS A 129 -7.76 -5.51 25.01
CA LYS A 129 -8.95 -5.30 24.14
C LYS A 129 -8.83 -4.01 23.34
N LYS A 130 -8.48 -2.91 24.01
CA LYS A 130 -8.35 -1.59 23.40
C LYS A 130 -7.18 -1.51 22.42
N ARG A 131 -6.07 -2.19 22.72
CA ARG A 131 -4.94 -2.36 21.81
C ARG A 131 -5.39 -3.05 20.52
N ALA A 132 -6.11 -4.16 20.64
CA ALA A 132 -6.65 -4.88 19.48
C ALA A 132 -7.62 -4.01 18.67
N ASP A 133 -8.51 -3.28 19.34
CA ASP A 133 -9.46 -2.36 18.69
C ASP A 133 -8.74 -1.24 17.93
N LEU A 134 -7.74 -0.58 18.54
CA LEU A 134 -6.96 0.48 17.89
C LEU A 134 -6.11 -0.01 16.72
N LEU A 135 -5.54 -1.21 16.81
CA LEU A 135 -4.84 -1.84 15.68
C LEU A 135 -5.81 -2.16 14.52
N GLY A 136 -7.03 -2.59 14.83
CA GLY A 136 -8.10 -2.77 13.84
C GLY A 136 -8.54 -1.44 13.20
N PHE A 137 -8.73 -0.40 14.02
CA PHE A 137 -9.09 0.94 13.54
C PHE A 137 -7.99 1.59 12.73
N ARG A 138 -6.70 1.30 13.00
CA ARG A 138 -5.57 1.77 12.18
C ARG A 138 -5.70 1.32 10.72
N GLY A 139 -5.89 0.03 10.47
CA GLY A 139 -6.03 -0.49 9.11
C GLY A 139 -7.25 0.07 8.37
N SER A 140 -8.36 0.30 9.10
CA SER A 140 -9.54 0.97 8.54
C SER A 140 -9.26 2.44 8.23
N SER A 141 -8.56 3.13 9.14
CA SER A 141 -8.15 4.52 9.01
C SER A 141 -7.24 4.71 7.80
N GLU A 142 -6.30 3.81 7.52
CA GLU A 142 -5.46 3.90 6.32
C GLU A 142 -6.27 3.92 5.02
N ASN A 143 -7.29 3.06 4.90
CA ASN A 143 -8.12 3.03 3.69
C ASN A 143 -9.07 4.22 3.57
N ILE A 144 -9.69 4.63 4.68
CA ILE A 144 -10.53 5.84 4.74
C ILE A 144 -9.68 7.06 4.41
N GLY A 145 -8.50 7.13 4.99
CA GLY A 145 -7.52 8.17 4.79
C GLY A 145 -7.09 8.30 3.35
N ASN A 146 -6.68 7.19 2.72
CA ASN A 146 -6.36 7.17 1.29
C ASN A 146 -7.55 7.66 0.43
N THR A 147 -8.77 7.24 0.75
CA THR A 147 -9.99 7.69 0.06
C THR A 147 -10.15 9.21 0.17
N LEU A 148 -10.09 9.74 1.40
CA LEU A 148 -10.25 11.17 1.68
C LEU A 148 -9.15 11.99 1.01
N MET A 149 -7.89 11.58 1.11
CA MET A 149 -6.76 12.28 0.50
C MET A 149 -6.84 12.24 -1.03
N THR A 150 -7.27 11.14 -1.62
CA THR A 150 -7.46 11.02 -3.08
C THR A 150 -8.61 11.90 -3.57
N LEU A 151 -9.72 11.98 -2.82
CA LEU A 151 -10.81 12.90 -3.14
C LEU A 151 -10.37 14.36 -3.02
N LEU A 152 -9.70 14.73 -1.92
CA LEU A 152 -9.18 16.09 -1.73
C LEU A 152 -8.18 16.47 -2.83
N ALA A 153 -7.24 15.57 -3.17
CA ALA A 153 -6.31 15.76 -4.28
C ALA A 153 -7.05 15.92 -5.62
N GLY A 154 -8.13 15.15 -5.81
CA GLY A 154 -9.03 15.24 -6.96
C GLY A 154 -9.80 16.55 -7.06
N VAL A 155 -10.29 17.10 -5.94
CA VAL A 155 -10.93 18.43 -5.92
C VAL A 155 -9.90 19.50 -6.26
N LEU A 156 -8.70 19.43 -5.66
CA LEU A 156 -7.61 20.37 -5.93
C LEU A 156 -7.10 20.27 -7.39
N LEU A 157 -7.19 19.09 -8.01
CA LEU A 157 -6.80 18.86 -9.41
C LEU A 157 -7.62 19.73 -10.39
N ALA A 158 -8.86 20.09 -10.03
CA ALA A 158 -9.68 20.99 -10.85
C ALA A 158 -9.06 22.39 -10.99
N PHE A 159 -8.18 22.78 -10.08
CA PHE A 159 -7.45 24.05 -10.09
C PHE A 159 -6.01 23.91 -10.61
N GLY A 160 -5.59 22.69 -10.96
CA GLY A 160 -4.26 22.37 -11.49
C GLY A 160 -3.53 21.31 -10.68
N TRP A 161 -2.77 20.45 -11.36
CA TRP A 161 -2.07 19.31 -10.75
C TRP A 161 -1.13 19.69 -9.61
N ARG A 162 -0.50 20.88 -9.67
CA ARG A 162 0.39 21.38 -8.60
C ARG A 162 -0.36 21.47 -7.27
N LEU A 163 -1.60 21.94 -7.30
CA LEU A 163 -2.42 22.10 -6.09
C LEU A 163 -2.84 20.77 -5.48
N SER A 164 -2.92 19.68 -6.26
CA SER A 164 -3.18 18.34 -5.72
C SER A 164 -2.14 17.89 -4.69
N PHE A 165 -0.89 18.39 -4.77
CA PHE A 165 0.13 18.13 -3.76
C PHE A 165 -0.10 18.91 -2.44
N GLY A 166 -1.01 19.89 -2.44
CA GLY A 166 -1.44 20.61 -1.24
C GLY A 166 -2.06 19.72 -0.17
N VAL A 167 -2.56 18.53 -0.53
CA VAL A 167 -3.04 17.54 0.46
C VAL A 167 -1.98 17.15 1.48
N TYR A 168 -0.69 17.20 1.10
CA TYR A 168 0.42 16.87 1.99
C TYR A 168 0.67 17.92 3.07
N LEU A 169 0.15 19.14 2.92
CA LEU A 169 0.18 20.15 3.97
C LEU A 169 -0.66 19.75 5.20
N LEU A 170 -1.60 18.80 5.07
CA LEU A 170 -2.33 18.23 6.20
C LEU A 170 -1.43 17.48 7.20
N ALA A 171 -0.19 17.16 6.83
CA ALA A 171 0.78 16.63 7.78
C ALA A 171 1.09 17.61 8.92
N PHE A 172 1.03 18.92 8.70
CA PHE A 172 1.29 19.95 9.73
C PHE A 172 0.20 20.03 10.81
N PRO A 173 -1.11 20.11 10.51
CA PRO A 173 -2.13 20.04 11.55
C PRO A 173 -2.11 18.69 12.29
N ILE A 174 -1.84 17.57 11.59
CA ILE A 174 -1.66 16.26 12.24
C ILE A 174 -0.46 16.27 13.18
N LEU A 175 0.66 16.89 12.78
CA LEU A 175 1.84 17.09 13.63
C LEU A 175 1.51 17.89 14.88
N ILE A 176 0.74 18.96 14.76
CA ILE A 176 0.32 19.79 15.91
C ILE A 176 -0.54 18.96 16.87
N LEU A 177 -1.57 18.27 16.36
CA LEU A 177 -2.43 17.39 17.16
C LEU A 177 -1.60 16.31 17.87
N PHE A 178 -0.73 15.62 17.13
CA PHE A 178 0.14 14.59 17.69
C PHE A 178 1.06 15.13 18.77
N THR A 179 1.65 16.31 18.55
CA THR A 179 2.57 16.94 19.51
C THR A 179 1.88 17.30 20.82
N ILE A 180 0.65 17.82 20.75
CA ILE A 180 -0.13 18.28 21.90
C ILE A 180 -0.71 17.10 22.69
N PHE A 181 -1.27 16.10 22.00
CA PHE A 181 -2.08 15.06 22.64
C PHE A 181 -1.34 13.76 22.93
N VAL A 182 -0.29 13.42 22.17
CA VAL A 182 0.47 12.18 22.41
C VAL A 182 1.60 12.45 23.39
N PRO A 183 1.65 11.78 24.56
CA PRO A 183 2.71 11.98 25.54
C PRO A 183 4.03 11.39 25.06
N GLU A 184 5.14 11.88 25.62
CA GLU A 184 6.46 11.28 25.40
C GLU A 184 6.58 10.01 26.24
N ILE A 185 7.06 8.92 25.63
CA ILE A 185 7.18 7.59 26.25
C ILE A 185 8.65 7.44 26.67
N LYS A 186 8.90 7.04 27.92
CA LYS A 186 10.27 6.89 28.46
C LYS A 186 10.93 5.60 27.94
N GLU A 187 12.23 5.67 27.66
CA GLU A 187 13.04 4.63 26.97
C GLU A 187 13.09 3.26 27.68
N GLU A 188 12.82 3.18 28.98
CA GLU A 188 12.80 1.90 29.73
C GLU A 188 11.73 0.91 29.21
N GLU A 189 10.69 1.39 28.53
CA GLU A 189 9.66 0.56 27.89
C GLU A 189 10.01 0.14 26.45
N THR A 190 11.09 0.68 25.86
CA THR A 190 11.41 0.59 24.42
C THR A 190 12.28 -0.63 24.07
N ASN A 191 13.05 -1.14 25.03
CA ASN A 191 14.07 -2.18 24.82
C ASN A 191 13.52 -3.60 24.58
N SER A 192 12.23 -3.86 24.83
CA SER A 192 11.69 -5.24 24.82
C SER A 192 11.00 -5.67 23.52
N GLU A 193 10.61 -4.75 22.62
CA GLU A 193 9.78 -5.10 21.45
C GLU A 193 10.35 -4.68 20.08
N ASN A 194 11.34 -3.79 20.02
CA ASN A 194 11.86 -3.23 18.75
C ASN A 194 13.12 -3.92 18.20
N GLN A 195 13.58 -5.03 18.79
CA GLN A 195 14.58 -5.86 18.15
C GLN A 195 13.94 -6.59 16.97
N VAL A 196 13.98 -5.97 15.79
CA VAL A 196 14.02 -6.72 14.53
C VAL A 196 15.29 -7.55 14.63
N SER A 197 15.15 -8.78 15.12
CA SER A 197 16.22 -9.74 15.26
C SER A 197 16.91 -9.88 13.90
N THR A 198 18.08 -9.27 13.77
CA THR A 198 18.89 -9.25 12.53
C THR A 198 19.57 -10.59 12.25
N GLU A 199 19.45 -11.56 13.17
CA GLU A 199 19.87 -12.94 12.93
C GLU A 199 18.70 -13.89 13.19
N VAL A 200 17.81 -13.99 12.21
CA VAL A 200 16.98 -15.17 12.08
C VAL A 200 17.60 -16.02 10.99
N GLY A 201 18.20 -17.15 11.38
CA GLY A 201 18.77 -18.11 10.44
C GLY A 201 17.78 -18.48 9.34
N LYS A 202 18.29 -18.97 8.21
CA LYS A 202 17.52 -19.21 6.95
C LYS A 202 16.07 -19.64 7.20
N LEU A 203 15.15 -18.90 6.60
CA LEU A 203 13.72 -19.23 6.58
C LEU A 203 13.49 -20.43 5.65
N GLU A 204 12.34 -21.07 5.78
CA GLU A 204 11.98 -22.15 4.87
C GLU A 204 11.60 -21.60 3.48
N LEU A 205 11.86 -22.40 2.43
CA LEU A 205 11.57 -22.02 1.04
C LEU A 205 10.12 -21.52 0.82
N PRO A 206 9.07 -22.13 1.41
CA PRO A 206 7.69 -21.65 1.24
C PRO A 206 7.48 -20.19 1.68
N VAL A 207 8.21 -19.71 2.69
CA VAL A 207 8.11 -18.32 3.15
C VAL A 207 8.59 -17.35 2.07
N TYR A 208 9.69 -17.67 1.39
CA TYR A 208 10.19 -16.87 0.27
C TYR A 208 9.24 -16.92 -0.94
N VAL A 209 8.61 -18.06 -1.21
CA VAL A 209 7.58 -18.19 -2.26
C VAL A 209 6.36 -17.33 -1.95
N LEU A 210 5.89 -17.32 -0.70
CA LEU A 210 4.82 -16.43 -0.25
C LEU A 210 5.20 -14.96 -0.37
N ALA A 211 6.45 -14.60 -0.06
CA ALA A 211 6.95 -13.24 -0.22
C ALA A 211 6.96 -12.79 -1.69
N LEU A 212 7.42 -13.65 -2.60
CA LEU A 212 7.39 -13.39 -4.05
C LEU A 212 5.95 -13.28 -4.57
N PHE A 213 5.03 -14.10 -4.07
CA PHE A 213 3.62 -14.01 -4.42
C PHE A 213 2.99 -12.69 -3.92
N ALA A 214 3.25 -12.30 -2.67
CA ALA A 214 2.80 -11.03 -2.12
C ALA A 214 3.34 -9.83 -2.91
N LEU A 215 4.63 -9.87 -3.26
CA LEU A 215 5.28 -8.87 -4.11
C LEU A 215 4.57 -8.74 -5.45
N PHE A 216 4.30 -9.84 -6.14
CA PHE A 216 3.64 -9.82 -7.46
C PHE A 216 2.19 -9.31 -7.38
N LEU A 217 1.46 -9.66 -6.31
CA LEU A 217 0.11 -9.14 -6.07
C LEU A 217 0.10 -7.63 -5.83
N VAL A 218 0.96 -7.14 -4.94
CA VAL A 218 1.05 -5.71 -4.65
C VAL A 218 1.49 -4.93 -5.89
N MET A 219 2.45 -5.46 -6.65
CA MET A 219 2.84 -4.90 -7.94
C MET A 219 1.64 -4.75 -8.87
N THR A 220 0.80 -5.79 -8.98
CA THR A 220 -0.41 -5.76 -9.81
C THR A 220 -1.42 -4.72 -9.34
N PHE A 221 -1.67 -4.60 -8.03
CA PHE A 221 -2.60 -3.59 -7.49
C PHE A 221 -2.11 -2.16 -7.74
N ILE A 222 -0.81 -1.92 -7.58
CA ILE A 222 -0.19 -0.63 -7.84
C ILE A 222 -0.25 -0.30 -9.34
N ALA A 223 -0.03 -1.30 -10.21
CA ALA A 223 -0.16 -1.13 -11.66
C ALA A 223 -1.55 -0.64 -12.07
N PHE A 224 -2.64 -1.19 -11.49
CA PHE A 224 -4.00 -0.67 -11.71
C PHE A 224 -4.12 0.80 -11.30
N GLY A 225 -3.66 1.17 -10.10
CA GLY A 225 -3.78 2.53 -9.59
C GLY A 225 -2.99 3.58 -10.38
N ILE A 226 -1.87 3.20 -10.97
CA ILE A 226 -1.01 4.13 -11.73
C ILE A 226 -1.46 4.25 -13.18
N ARG A 227 -1.85 3.15 -13.84
CA ARG A 227 -2.29 3.18 -15.25
C ARG A 227 -3.72 3.66 -15.43
N PHE A 228 -4.58 3.48 -14.43
CA PHE A 228 -6.00 3.83 -14.54
C PHE A 228 -6.23 5.29 -14.99
N PRO A 229 -5.57 6.32 -14.41
CA PRO A 229 -5.74 7.70 -14.84
C PRO A 229 -5.39 7.91 -16.31
N ALA A 230 -4.23 7.40 -16.76
CA ALA A 230 -3.80 7.51 -18.15
C ALA A 230 -4.79 6.83 -19.12
N MET A 231 -5.27 5.63 -18.77
CA MET A 231 -6.29 4.89 -19.53
C MET A 231 -7.63 5.62 -19.55
N ALA A 232 -8.04 6.24 -18.43
CA ALA A 232 -9.27 7.01 -18.37
C ALA A 232 -9.19 8.28 -19.23
N THR A 233 -8.08 9.01 -19.17
CA THR A 233 -7.86 10.22 -19.97
C THR A 233 -7.75 9.90 -21.47
N SER A 234 -7.20 8.74 -21.86
CA SER A 234 -7.17 8.35 -23.28
C SER A 234 -8.56 8.08 -23.84
N LEU A 235 -9.54 7.69 -23.01
CA LEU A 235 -10.91 7.39 -23.40
C LEU A 235 -11.86 8.60 -23.30
N LYS A 236 -11.62 9.50 -22.34
CA LYS A 236 -12.52 10.61 -22.00
C LYS A 236 -11.97 11.99 -22.33
N GLY A 237 -10.70 12.07 -22.69
CA GLY A 237 -10.00 13.32 -22.99
C GLY A 237 -9.08 13.79 -21.85
N PRO A 238 -8.19 14.75 -22.13
CA PRO A 238 -7.11 15.17 -21.24
C PRO A 238 -7.58 15.85 -19.94
N ASN A 239 -8.78 16.42 -19.94
CA ASN A 239 -9.35 17.11 -18.77
C ASN A 239 -10.15 16.18 -17.84
N PHE A 240 -10.19 14.88 -18.12
CA PHE A 240 -10.96 13.94 -17.33
C PHE A 240 -10.31 13.72 -15.95
N ASN A 241 -11.10 13.92 -14.88
CA ASN A 241 -10.64 13.70 -13.52
C ASN A 241 -10.91 12.25 -13.07
N ALA A 242 -9.85 11.45 -13.01
CA ALA A 242 -9.92 10.04 -12.60
C ALA A 242 -9.98 9.84 -11.07
N SER A 243 -9.75 10.89 -10.27
CA SER A 243 -9.55 10.77 -8.81
C SER A 243 -10.77 10.24 -8.07
N THR A 244 -11.99 10.53 -8.53
CA THR A 244 -13.21 9.98 -7.92
C THR A 244 -13.23 8.45 -7.98
N TYR A 245 -12.84 7.86 -9.12
CA TYR A 245 -12.78 6.41 -9.29
C TYR A 245 -11.62 5.80 -8.51
N LEU A 246 -10.46 6.47 -8.49
CA LEU A 246 -9.33 6.07 -7.64
C LEU A 246 -9.72 6.02 -6.16
N ALA A 247 -10.54 6.96 -5.69
CA ALA A 247 -11.04 6.98 -4.31
C ALA A 247 -12.07 5.88 -4.03
N MET A 248 -12.86 5.46 -5.03
CA MET A 248 -13.81 4.34 -4.86
C MET A 248 -13.09 2.99 -4.68
N HIS A 249 -11.91 2.82 -5.27
CA HIS A 249 -11.15 1.56 -5.22
C HIS A 249 -10.88 1.03 -3.79
N PRO A 250 -10.28 1.80 -2.87
CA PRO A 250 -10.06 1.34 -1.49
C PRO A 250 -11.38 1.08 -0.75
N LEU A 251 -12.47 1.80 -1.05
CA LEU A 251 -13.79 1.55 -0.45
C LEU A 251 -14.34 0.15 -0.83
N ILE A 252 -14.14 -0.27 -2.08
CA ILE A 252 -14.46 -1.64 -2.51
C ILE A 252 -13.66 -2.67 -1.69
N GLY A 253 -12.38 -2.39 -1.43
CA GLY A 253 -11.53 -3.21 -0.58
C GLY A 253 -12.05 -3.32 0.87
N ILE A 254 -12.50 -2.21 1.46
CA ILE A 254 -13.11 -2.19 2.81
C ILE A 254 -14.36 -3.07 2.84
N ILE A 255 -15.26 -2.91 1.85
CA ILE A 255 -16.50 -3.69 1.75
C ILE A 255 -16.16 -5.18 1.60
N ALA A 256 -15.21 -5.51 0.73
CA ALA A 256 -14.75 -6.88 0.54
C ALA A 256 -14.16 -7.48 1.84
N GLY A 257 -13.38 -6.69 2.60
CA GLY A 257 -12.83 -7.07 3.89
C GLY A 257 -13.89 -7.33 4.96
N ALA A 258 -14.95 -6.52 5.00
CA ALA A 258 -16.07 -6.74 5.92
C ALA A 258 -16.82 -8.06 5.62
N ILE A 259 -16.91 -8.44 4.34
CA ILE A 259 -17.58 -9.68 3.89
C ILE A 259 -16.65 -10.90 3.98
N PHE A 260 -15.33 -10.70 4.12
CA PHE A 260 -14.33 -11.78 4.13
C PHE A 260 -14.61 -12.85 5.20
N GLY A 261 -14.94 -12.45 6.44
CA GLY A 261 -15.17 -13.40 7.54
C GLY A 261 -16.27 -14.43 7.23
N PRO A 262 -17.50 -13.99 6.92
CA PRO A 262 -18.58 -14.87 6.45
C PRO A 262 -18.20 -15.69 5.22
N LEU A 263 -17.57 -15.06 4.22
CA LEU A 263 -17.19 -15.72 2.98
C LEU A 263 -16.16 -16.85 3.20
N ASN A 264 -15.17 -16.60 4.07
CA ASN A 264 -14.11 -17.56 4.41
C ASN A 264 -14.65 -18.77 5.18
N ARG A 265 -15.72 -18.61 5.98
CA ARG A 265 -16.37 -19.76 6.64
C ARG A 265 -16.99 -20.74 5.63
N ILE A 266 -17.48 -20.23 4.50
CA ILE A 266 -18.13 -21.02 3.44
C ILE A 266 -17.08 -21.57 2.47
N LEU A 267 -16.20 -20.72 1.96
CA LEU A 267 -15.28 -21.05 0.88
C LEU A 267 -13.93 -21.60 1.36
N LYS A 268 -13.50 -21.29 2.58
CA LYS A 268 -12.20 -21.67 3.15
C LYS A 268 -11.06 -21.37 2.16
N GLU A 269 -10.22 -22.35 1.83
CA GLU A 269 -9.13 -22.25 0.85
C GLU A 269 -9.60 -21.78 -0.54
N LYS A 270 -10.88 -21.95 -0.89
CA LYS A 270 -11.43 -21.45 -2.17
C LYS A 270 -11.53 -19.94 -2.26
N CYS A 271 -11.43 -19.21 -1.14
CA CYS A 271 -11.32 -17.75 -1.14
C CYS A 271 -10.10 -17.25 -1.93
N LEU A 272 -8.98 -17.96 -1.85
CA LEU A 272 -7.77 -17.64 -2.60
C LEU A 272 -8.05 -17.69 -4.11
N TYR A 273 -8.60 -18.81 -4.58
CA TYR A 273 -8.91 -19.01 -6.00
C TYR A 273 -9.96 -18.03 -6.51
N LEU A 274 -10.96 -17.68 -5.69
CA LEU A 274 -11.92 -16.63 -6.02
C LEU A 274 -11.23 -15.27 -6.19
N GLY A 275 -10.38 -14.87 -5.23
CA GLY A 275 -9.64 -13.62 -5.31
C GLY A 275 -8.73 -13.57 -6.54
N MET A 276 -7.99 -14.63 -6.82
CA MET A 276 -7.15 -14.73 -8.02
C MET A 276 -7.98 -14.68 -9.31
N GLY A 277 -9.12 -15.38 -9.35
CA GLY A 277 -10.04 -15.35 -10.50
C GLY A 277 -10.57 -13.94 -10.77
N LEU A 278 -11.01 -13.23 -9.73
CA LEU A 278 -11.46 -11.83 -9.83
C LEU A 278 -10.33 -10.90 -10.33
N LEU A 279 -9.08 -11.11 -9.88
CA LEU A 279 -7.94 -10.32 -10.32
C LEU A 279 -7.60 -10.57 -11.80
N ILE A 280 -7.65 -11.84 -12.24
CA ILE A 280 -7.45 -12.23 -13.65
C ILE A 280 -8.54 -11.61 -14.53
N ILE A 281 -9.81 -11.72 -14.12
CA ILE A 281 -10.94 -11.10 -14.83
C ILE A 281 -10.73 -9.58 -14.94
N SER A 282 -10.33 -8.92 -13.85
CA SER A 282 -10.03 -7.48 -13.84
C SER A 282 -8.95 -7.11 -14.84
N CYS A 283 -7.87 -7.90 -14.92
CA CYS A 283 -6.77 -7.68 -15.87
C CYS A 283 -7.25 -7.79 -17.33
N PHE A 284 -8.02 -8.83 -17.66
CA PHE A 284 -8.56 -8.99 -19.01
C PHE A 284 -9.62 -7.94 -19.35
N MET A 285 -10.44 -7.53 -18.38
CA MET A 285 -11.41 -6.45 -18.58
C MET A 285 -10.70 -5.13 -18.92
N VAL A 286 -9.70 -4.73 -18.11
CA VAL A 286 -8.93 -3.51 -18.36
C VAL A 286 -8.16 -3.61 -19.68
N SER A 287 -7.50 -4.74 -19.95
CA SER A 287 -6.76 -4.97 -21.19
C SER A 287 -7.60 -4.74 -22.47
N ASN A 288 -8.90 -5.05 -22.43
CA ASN A 288 -9.81 -4.93 -23.58
C ASN A 288 -10.68 -3.67 -23.54
N ALA A 289 -10.43 -2.74 -22.60
CA ALA A 289 -11.24 -1.56 -22.40
C ALA A 289 -10.91 -0.37 -23.33
N GLN A 290 -10.10 -0.58 -24.37
CA GLN A 290 -9.61 0.47 -25.29
C GLN A 290 -10.73 1.29 -25.94
N ASN A 291 -11.95 0.75 -26.05
CA ASN A 291 -13.11 1.43 -26.62
C ASN A 291 -14.29 1.53 -25.63
N SER A 292 -14.08 1.18 -24.36
CA SER A 292 -15.18 1.09 -23.38
C SER A 292 -14.76 1.59 -22.00
N PHE A 293 -15.09 2.84 -21.72
CA PHE A 293 -14.88 3.43 -20.39
C PHE A 293 -15.61 2.68 -19.26
N PRO A 294 -16.88 2.22 -19.42
CA PRO A 294 -17.53 1.41 -18.39
C PRO A 294 -16.77 0.11 -18.07
N MET A 295 -16.21 -0.56 -19.09
CA MET A 295 -15.42 -1.77 -18.90
C MET A 295 -14.12 -1.50 -18.14
N LEU A 296 -13.45 -0.38 -18.43
CA LEU A 296 -12.27 0.08 -17.69
C LEU A 296 -12.61 0.29 -16.20
N VAL A 297 -13.69 1.01 -15.92
CA VAL A 297 -14.12 1.32 -14.54
C VAL A 297 -14.50 0.04 -13.79
N ILE A 298 -15.29 -0.84 -14.39
CA ILE A 298 -15.71 -2.08 -13.73
C ILE A 298 -14.49 -2.97 -13.46
N GLY A 299 -13.61 -3.16 -14.45
CA GLY A 299 -12.38 -3.94 -14.27
C GLY A 299 -11.47 -3.35 -13.19
N TYR A 300 -11.32 -2.03 -13.15
CA TYR A 300 -10.55 -1.35 -12.11
C TYR A 300 -11.17 -1.52 -10.71
N LEU A 301 -12.47 -1.34 -10.55
CA LEU A 301 -13.12 -1.48 -9.24
C LEU A 301 -13.13 -2.92 -8.74
N ILE A 302 -13.34 -3.92 -9.62
CA ILE A 302 -13.24 -5.35 -9.24
C ILE A 302 -11.83 -5.66 -8.72
N SER A 303 -10.78 -5.03 -9.28
CA SER A 303 -9.40 -5.22 -8.81
C SER A 303 -9.17 -4.82 -7.35
N GLY A 304 -10.09 -4.06 -6.72
CA GLY A 304 -10.05 -3.73 -5.30
C GLY A 304 -10.47 -4.85 -4.36
N ILE A 305 -11.19 -5.87 -4.84
CA ILE A 305 -11.70 -7.00 -4.04
C ILE A 305 -10.59 -8.01 -3.67
N PRO A 306 -9.73 -8.47 -4.62
CA PRO A 306 -8.77 -9.55 -4.38
C PRO A 306 -7.83 -9.32 -3.19
N GLY A 307 -7.43 -8.08 -2.90
CA GLY A 307 -6.53 -7.77 -1.77
C GLY A 307 -7.09 -8.27 -0.44
N ALA A 308 -8.39 -8.08 -0.20
CA ALA A 308 -9.07 -8.53 1.02
C ALA A 308 -9.22 -10.06 1.12
N LEU A 309 -9.18 -10.76 -0.03
CA LEU A 309 -9.35 -12.22 -0.08
C LEU A 309 -8.01 -12.96 -0.03
N ILE A 310 -6.96 -12.41 -0.64
CA ILE A 310 -5.68 -13.10 -0.84
C ILE A 310 -4.67 -12.80 0.28
N LEU A 311 -4.58 -11.56 0.79
CA LEU A 311 -3.58 -11.22 1.82
C LEU A 311 -3.77 -12.00 3.13
N PRO A 312 -4.99 -12.19 3.66
CA PRO A 312 -5.19 -13.02 4.85
C PRO A 312 -4.71 -14.47 4.65
N PHE A 313 -4.83 -15.02 3.44
CA PHE A 313 -4.32 -16.35 3.14
C PHE A 313 -2.79 -16.40 3.27
N ILE A 314 -2.07 -15.40 2.76
CA ILE A 314 -0.60 -15.35 2.84
C ILE A 314 -0.15 -15.35 4.31
N TYR A 315 -0.76 -14.52 5.15
CA TYR A 315 -0.41 -14.45 6.57
C TYR A 315 -0.84 -15.69 7.36
N ASN A 316 -1.99 -16.29 7.02
CA ASN A 316 -2.41 -17.54 7.66
C ASN A 316 -1.48 -18.71 7.30
N ALA A 317 -1.05 -18.80 6.05
CA ALA A 317 -0.13 -19.83 5.57
C ALA A 317 1.25 -19.75 6.23
N LEU A 318 1.67 -18.58 6.74
CA LEU A 318 2.90 -18.47 7.51
C LEU A 318 2.88 -19.34 8.78
N ASN A 319 1.71 -19.56 9.39
CA ASN A 319 1.60 -20.42 10.58
C ASN A 319 1.96 -21.88 10.30
N ASP A 320 1.88 -22.32 9.04
CA ASP A 320 2.20 -23.68 8.63
C ASP A 320 3.70 -23.86 8.30
N TYR A 321 4.42 -22.76 8.01
CA TYR A 321 5.79 -22.80 7.48
C TYR A 321 6.82 -22.02 8.34
N ALA A 322 6.39 -21.22 9.30
CA ALA A 322 7.27 -20.47 10.19
C ALA A 322 7.08 -20.94 11.63
N SER A 323 8.19 -21.39 12.25
CA SER A 323 8.20 -21.64 13.70
C SER A 323 7.95 -20.35 14.48
N LYS A 324 7.46 -20.47 15.71
CA LYS A 324 7.14 -19.32 16.57
C LYS A 324 8.30 -18.32 16.69
N ASP A 325 9.53 -18.83 16.81
CA ASP A 325 10.75 -18.01 16.94
C ASP A 325 11.13 -17.28 15.65
N LYS A 326 10.63 -17.75 14.49
CA LYS A 326 10.91 -17.18 13.16
C LYS A 326 9.74 -16.37 12.58
N MET A 327 8.59 -16.34 13.26
CA MET A 327 7.34 -15.73 12.76
C MET A 327 7.49 -14.23 12.44
N ASN A 328 8.22 -13.50 13.27
CA ASN A 328 8.46 -12.06 13.06
C ASN A 328 9.30 -11.80 11.82
N ALA A 329 10.35 -12.59 11.60
CA ALA A 329 11.17 -12.50 10.39
C ALA A 329 10.40 -12.91 9.13
N ALA A 330 9.59 -13.96 9.22
CA ALA A 330 8.71 -14.40 8.13
C ALA A 330 7.69 -13.32 7.75
N THR A 331 7.05 -12.68 8.74
CA THR A 331 6.14 -11.56 8.52
C THR A 331 6.87 -10.37 7.90
N SER A 332 8.07 -10.06 8.38
CA SER A 332 8.88 -8.95 7.88
C SER A 332 9.27 -9.12 6.41
N ILE A 333 9.66 -10.34 5.99
CA ILE A 333 10.02 -10.57 4.58
C ILE A 333 8.82 -10.45 3.63
N ILE A 334 7.60 -10.82 4.08
CA ILE A 334 6.37 -10.54 3.31
C ILE A 334 6.18 -9.03 3.15
N VAL A 335 6.31 -8.26 4.24
CA VAL A 335 6.13 -6.79 4.20
C VAL A 335 7.18 -6.12 3.31
N ILE A 336 8.43 -6.58 3.34
CA ILE A 336 9.48 -6.13 2.42
C ILE A 336 9.06 -6.44 0.98
N GLY A 337 8.61 -7.68 0.71
CA GLY A 337 8.11 -8.10 -0.59
C GLY A 337 6.99 -7.20 -1.12
N CYS A 338 6.00 -6.86 -0.28
CA CYS A 338 4.92 -5.94 -0.62
C CYS A 338 5.43 -4.55 -1.04
N ASN A 339 6.34 -3.95 -0.26
CA ASN A 339 6.86 -2.63 -0.57
C ASN A 339 7.78 -2.62 -1.81
N VAL A 340 8.58 -3.67 -1.99
CA VAL A 340 9.35 -3.87 -3.23
C VAL A 340 8.41 -3.99 -4.41
N GLY A 341 7.33 -4.77 -4.29
CA GLY A 341 6.27 -4.91 -5.30
C GLY A 341 5.69 -3.56 -5.74
N ASN A 342 5.46 -2.66 -4.77
CA ASN A 342 5.01 -1.30 -5.05
C ASN A 342 6.05 -0.50 -5.85
N PHE A 343 7.32 -0.49 -5.42
CA PHE A 343 8.37 0.24 -6.13
C PHE A 343 8.63 -0.28 -7.55
N ILE A 344 8.65 -1.60 -7.75
CA ILE A 344 8.98 -2.22 -9.05
C ILE A 344 7.82 -2.18 -10.04
N ALA A 345 6.64 -1.69 -9.66
CA ALA A 345 5.47 -1.69 -10.53
C ALA A 345 5.67 -0.99 -11.89
N PRO A 346 6.33 0.18 -11.99
CA PRO A 346 6.62 0.81 -13.28
C PRO A 346 7.53 -0.04 -14.17
N PHE A 347 8.57 -0.64 -13.56
CA PHE A 347 9.49 -1.54 -14.26
C PHE A 347 8.77 -2.79 -14.77
N SER A 348 7.88 -3.34 -13.95
CA SER A 348 7.07 -4.51 -14.30
C SER A 348 6.07 -4.19 -15.42
N LEU A 349 5.40 -3.04 -15.34
CA LEU A 349 4.52 -2.55 -16.40
C LEU A 349 5.28 -2.41 -17.72
N GLN A 350 6.46 -1.80 -17.71
CA GLN A 350 7.30 -1.67 -18.90
C GLN A 350 7.76 -3.02 -19.44
N PHE A 351 8.18 -3.95 -18.57
CA PHE A 351 8.56 -5.30 -18.95
C PHE A 351 7.40 -6.07 -19.60
N PHE A 352 6.21 -6.05 -18.99
CA PHE A 352 5.03 -6.69 -19.56
C PHE A 352 4.53 -5.98 -20.82
N GLN A 353 4.70 -4.66 -20.94
CA GLN A 353 4.44 -3.93 -22.16
C GLN A 353 5.35 -4.41 -23.29
N PHE A 354 6.65 -4.53 -23.03
CA PHE A 354 7.63 -5.06 -23.98
C PHE A 354 7.30 -6.50 -24.42
N LEU A 355 6.99 -7.39 -23.46
CA LEU A 355 6.58 -8.77 -23.77
C LEU A 355 5.33 -8.86 -24.62
N SER A 356 4.41 -7.91 -24.50
CA SER A 356 3.19 -7.89 -25.30
C SER A 356 3.43 -7.49 -26.77
N GLY A 357 4.58 -6.90 -27.10
CA GLY A 357 4.88 -6.33 -28.41
C GLY A 357 4.02 -5.11 -28.79
N SER A 358 3.20 -4.59 -27.87
CA SER A 358 2.28 -3.48 -28.11
C SER A 358 2.75 -2.18 -27.44
N SER A 359 2.56 -1.05 -28.13
CA SER A 359 2.73 0.29 -27.56
C SER A 359 1.52 0.76 -26.74
N SER A 360 0.44 -0.02 -26.70
CA SER A 360 -0.79 0.33 -26.00
C SER A 360 -0.61 0.37 -24.48
N ILE A 361 -1.18 1.40 -23.86
CA ILE A 361 -1.17 1.55 -22.40
C ILE A 361 -1.97 0.49 -21.64
N PHE A 362 -2.81 -0.28 -22.35
CA PHE A 362 -3.64 -1.35 -21.81
C PHE A 362 -2.96 -2.73 -21.88
N ALA A 363 -1.96 -2.89 -22.75
CA ALA A 363 -1.36 -4.19 -23.07
C ALA A 363 -0.66 -4.92 -21.91
N PRO A 364 -0.01 -4.25 -20.94
CA PRO A 364 0.62 -4.93 -19.81
C PRO A 364 -0.34 -5.84 -19.03
N PHE A 365 -1.63 -5.45 -18.95
CA PHE A 365 -2.63 -6.21 -18.20
C PHE A 365 -2.95 -7.56 -18.84
N THR A 366 -2.78 -7.74 -20.15
CA THR A 366 -2.92 -9.07 -20.78
C THR A 366 -1.86 -10.02 -20.24
N ALA A 367 -0.59 -9.59 -20.26
CA ALA A 367 0.52 -10.44 -19.86
C ALA A 367 0.50 -10.72 -18.36
N ILE A 368 0.17 -9.72 -17.53
CA ILE A 368 -0.05 -9.90 -16.08
C ILE A 368 -1.19 -10.89 -15.83
N GLY A 369 -2.32 -10.77 -16.55
CA GLY A 369 -3.45 -11.69 -16.45
C GLY A 369 -3.08 -13.14 -16.80
N ILE A 370 -2.29 -13.34 -17.87
CA ILE A 370 -1.77 -14.66 -18.25
C ILE A 370 -0.83 -15.20 -17.17
N THR A 371 0.08 -14.39 -16.62
CA THR A 371 0.97 -14.82 -15.53
C THR A 371 0.17 -15.25 -14.30
N LEU A 372 -0.84 -14.47 -13.89
CA LEU A 372 -1.74 -14.84 -12.78
C LEU A 372 -2.50 -16.15 -13.07
N PHE A 373 -2.93 -16.34 -14.32
CA PHE A 373 -3.60 -17.58 -14.76
C PHE A 373 -2.67 -18.80 -14.71
N ILE A 374 -1.39 -18.64 -15.02
CA ILE A 374 -0.40 -19.71 -14.87
C ILE A 374 -0.19 -20.01 -13.38
N ILE A 375 -0.06 -18.98 -12.54
CA ILE A 375 0.13 -19.16 -11.08
C ILE A 375 -1.06 -19.89 -10.46
N ILE A 376 -2.30 -19.52 -10.80
CA ILE A 376 -3.49 -20.18 -10.23
C ILE A 376 -3.55 -21.67 -10.64
N ILE A 377 -3.19 -22.01 -11.87
CA ILE A 377 -3.11 -23.40 -12.34
C ILE A 377 -2.06 -24.19 -11.55
N ILE A 378 -0.85 -23.62 -11.36
CA ILE A 378 0.22 -24.27 -10.61
C ILE A 378 -0.24 -24.56 -9.16
N LEU A 379 -0.90 -23.60 -8.50
CA LEU A 379 -1.44 -23.78 -7.15
C LEU A 379 -2.54 -24.86 -7.10
N MET A 380 -3.42 -24.91 -8.10
CA MET A 380 -4.46 -25.94 -8.19
C MET A 380 -3.88 -27.35 -8.42
N ILE A 381 -2.82 -27.48 -9.22
CA ILE A 381 -2.16 -28.78 -9.45
C ILE A 381 -1.39 -29.21 -8.20
N GLY A 382 -0.71 -28.29 -7.53
CA GLY A 382 0.04 -28.56 -6.30
C GLY A 382 -0.85 -29.07 -5.15
N SER A 383 -2.00 -28.40 -4.93
CA SER A 383 -2.97 -28.80 -3.89
C SER A 383 -3.57 -30.19 -4.14
N ARG A 384 -3.91 -30.52 -5.40
CA ARG A 384 -4.40 -31.87 -5.76
C ARG A 384 -3.37 -32.98 -5.52
N ARG A 385 -2.09 -32.71 -5.78
CA ARG A 385 -1.01 -33.69 -5.55
C ARG A 385 -0.78 -33.96 -4.06
N SER A 386 -0.89 -32.93 -3.22
CA SER A 386 -0.79 -33.07 -1.76
C SER A 386 -1.99 -33.84 -1.18
N ALA A 387 -3.22 -33.57 -1.64
CA ALA A 387 -4.39 -34.31 -1.21
C ALA A 387 -4.32 -35.82 -1.57
N ASN A 388 -3.82 -36.14 -2.77
CA ASN A 388 -3.67 -37.53 -3.23
C ASN A 388 -2.51 -38.29 -2.56
N SER A 389 -1.48 -37.61 -2.05
CA SER A 389 -0.40 -38.28 -1.30
C SER A 389 -0.80 -38.61 0.14
N VAL A 390 -1.67 -37.80 0.75
CA VAL A 390 -2.27 -38.05 2.06
C VAL A 390 -3.32 -39.17 2.00
N ALA A 391 -4.12 -39.24 0.93
CA ALA A 391 -5.10 -40.33 0.73
C ALA A 391 -4.48 -41.71 0.40
N LYS A 392 -3.17 -41.76 0.11
CA LYS A 392 -2.42 -43.00 -0.15
C LYS A 392 -1.58 -43.48 1.05
N ARG A 393 -1.56 -42.73 2.15
CA ARG A 393 -1.03 -43.16 3.45
C ARG A 393 -2.21 -43.56 4.33
#